data_AF-A0A6P2B6R7-F1
#
_entry.id   AF-A0A6P2B6R7-F1
#
_cell.length_a   1.000
_cell.length_b   1.000
_cell.length_c   1.000
_cell.angle_alpha   90.00
_cell.angle_beta   90.00
_cell.angle_gamma   90.00
#
_symmetry.space_group_name_H-M   'P 1'
#
loop_
_entity.id
_entity.type
_entity.pdbx_description
1 polymer ?
#
loop_
_entity_poly.entity_id
_entity_poly.type
_entity_poly.pdbx_seq_one_letter_code
_entity_poly.pdbx_strand_id
1 'polypeptide(L)'
;MMTDSADEKPTETVAERGMWGNFRRWLGRGEDDLQDRLFALDDAIAHHPSTAINYVLRGECYLQIGYNQLAERDFEQALELGRSALARSAWGFGAQVAQDRAVRGLRIARRR
;
A
#
# COMPACT_ATOMS: atom_id res chain seq x y z
N MET A 1 28.99 -10.51 53.79
CA MET A 1 27.74 -9.80 53.43
C MET A 1 27.80 -9.51 51.95
N MET A 2 27.32 -10.44 51.12
CA MET A 2 27.15 -10.24 49.68
C MET A 2 25.65 -10.10 49.44
N THR A 3 25.22 -8.90 49.04
CA THR A 3 23.86 -8.66 48.55
C THR A 3 23.81 -9.17 47.11
N ASP A 4 23.38 -10.41 46.95
CA ASP A 4 23.05 -11.00 45.66
C ASP A 4 21.80 -10.27 45.13
N SER A 5 22.02 -9.23 44.33
CA SER A 5 20.98 -8.54 43.58
C SER A 5 20.60 -9.45 42.42
N ALA A 6 19.71 -10.40 42.70
CA ALA A 6 19.07 -11.21 41.70
C ALA A 6 18.20 -10.31 40.82
N ASP A 7 18.71 -10.10 39.61
CA ASP A 7 18.11 -9.49 38.45
C ASP A 7 16.84 -10.29 38.07
N GLU A 8 15.70 -9.95 38.70
CA GLU A 8 14.39 -10.49 38.32
C GLU A 8 14.02 -9.96 36.93
N LYS A 9 14.40 -10.69 35.89
CA LYS A 9 13.85 -10.44 34.55
C LYS A 9 12.33 -10.59 34.63
N PRO A 10 11.54 -9.61 34.14
CA PRO A 10 10.10 -9.69 34.19
C PRO A 10 9.69 -10.95 33.43
N THR A 11 9.04 -11.86 34.14
CA THR A 11 8.50 -13.10 33.59
C THR A 11 7.42 -12.74 32.58
N GLU A 12 7.80 -12.68 31.30
CA GLU A 12 6.88 -12.53 30.18
C GLU A 12 5.79 -13.60 30.32
N THR A 13 4.57 -13.13 30.52
CA THR A 13 3.42 -14.00 30.70
C THR A 13 3.16 -14.76 29.41
N VAL A 14 2.67 -16.00 29.50
CA VAL A 14 2.38 -16.86 28.33
C VAL A 14 1.41 -16.18 27.34
N ALA A 15 0.58 -15.26 27.82
CA ALA A 15 -0.32 -14.43 27.02
C ALA A 15 0.43 -13.42 26.12
N GLU A 16 1.53 -12.83 26.60
CA GLU A 16 2.35 -11.87 25.84
C GLU A 16 3.06 -12.56 24.67
N ARG A 17 3.54 -13.79 24.86
CA ARG A 17 4.18 -14.57 23.77
C ARG A 17 3.25 -14.80 22.57
N GLY A 18 1.96 -15.04 22.82
CA GLY A 18 0.96 -15.19 21.76
C GLY A 18 0.57 -13.84 21.13
N MET A 19 0.51 -12.78 21.93
CA MET A 19 0.23 -11.42 21.47
C MET A 19 1.34 -10.91 20.55
N TRP A 20 2.61 -11.05 20.94
CA TRP A 20 3.76 -10.68 20.10
C TRP A 20 3.89 -11.55 18.85
N GLY A 21 3.58 -12.85 18.94
CA GLY A 21 3.54 -13.74 17.77
C GLY A 21 2.47 -13.34 16.76
N ASN A 22 1.26 -13.02 17.22
CA ASN A 22 0.19 -12.52 16.36
C ASN A 22 0.44 -11.09 15.86
N PHE A 23 1.03 -10.24 16.68
CA PHE A 23 1.40 -8.86 16.32
C PHE A 23 2.51 -8.85 15.27
N ARG A 24 3.52 -9.71 15.40
CA ARG A 24 4.60 -9.86 14.42
C ARG A 24 4.11 -10.51 13.13
N ARG A 25 3.16 -11.44 13.21
CA ARG A 25 2.44 -11.99 12.05
C ARG A 25 1.53 -10.95 11.39
N TRP A 26 0.90 -10.06 12.16
CA TRP A 26 0.09 -8.94 11.66
C TRP A 26 0.95 -7.86 11.01
N LEU A 27 2.14 -7.57 11.56
CA LEU A 27 3.12 -6.65 10.99
C LEU A 27 3.82 -7.20 9.74
N GLY A 28 4.36 -8.42 9.81
CA GLY A 28 5.12 -9.03 8.70
C GLY A 28 4.26 -9.48 7.52
N ARG A 29 3.03 -9.95 7.77
CA ARG A 29 2.12 -10.36 6.70
C ARG A 29 1.71 -9.19 5.79
N GLY A 30 1.69 -7.96 6.31
CA GLY A 30 1.36 -6.79 5.50
C GLY A 30 2.44 -6.45 4.48
N GLU A 31 3.71 -6.70 4.80
CA GLU A 31 4.84 -6.34 3.93
C GLU A 31 5.04 -7.36 2.81
N ASP A 32 4.92 -8.65 3.12
CA ASP A 32 4.92 -9.73 2.12
C ASP A 32 3.71 -9.61 1.16
N ASP A 33 2.51 -9.34 1.69
CA ASP A 33 1.29 -9.15 0.89
C ASP A 33 1.39 -7.93 -0.03
N LEU A 34 2.06 -6.85 0.40
CA LEU A 34 2.31 -5.69 -0.44
C LEU A 34 3.25 -5.99 -1.60
N GLN A 35 4.29 -6.78 -1.37
CA GLN A 35 5.23 -7.16 -2.43
C GLN A 35 4.55 -8.06 -3.48
N ASP A 36 3.82 -9.07 -3.05
CA ASP A 36 3.02 -9.94 -3.94
C ASP A 36 2.01 -9.12 -4.75
N ARG A 37 1.38 -8.13 -4.10
CA ARG A 37 0.42 -7.23 -4.74
C ARG A 37 1.08 -6.30 -5.76
N LEU A 38 2.25 -5.77 -5.48
CA LEU A 38 3.02 -4.99 -6.45
C LEU A 38 3.37 -5.84 -7.68
N PHE A 39 3.84 -7.07 -7.47
CA PHE A 39 4.17 -7.98 -8.57
C PHE A 39 2.95 -8.28 -9.46
N ALA A 40 1.80 -8.57 -8.84
CA ALA A 40 0.56 -8.80 -9.58
C ALA A 40 0.10 -7.55 -10.36
N LEU A 41 0.34 -6.35 -9.82
CA LEU A 41 0.01 -5.09 -10.49
C LEU A 41 0.95 -4.78 -11.65
N ASP A 42 2.23 -5.11 -11.54
CA ASP A 42 3.19 -4.97 -12.63
C ASP A 42 2.82 -5.86 -13.82
N ASP A 43 2.45 -7.12 -13.55
CA ASP A 43 1.95 -8.04 -14.57
C ASP A 43 0.64 -7.54 -15.21
N ALA A 44 -0.30 -7.07 -14.38
CA ALA A 44 -1.56 -6.49 -14.87
C ALA A 44 -1.34 -5.23 -15.73
N ILE A 45 -0.33 -4.41 -15.43
CA ILE A 45 0.06 -3.24 -16.24
C ILE A 45 0.70 -3.68 -17.55
N ALA A 46 1.54 -4.73 -17.53
CA ALA A 46 2.15 -5.27 -18.74
C ALA A 46 1.09 -5.79 -19.72
N HIS A 47 0.06 -6.46 -19.21
CA HIS A 47 -1.04 -6.98 -20.03
C HIS A 47 -2.08 -5.91 -20.42
N HIS A 48 -2.35 -4.95 -19.54
CA HIS A 48 -3.38 -3.93 -19.73
C HIS A 48 -2.86 -2.51 -19.39
N PRO A 49 -1.97 -1.96 -20.23
CA PRO A 49 -1.27 -0.71 -19.92
C PRO A 49 -2.16 0.54 -19.95
N SER A 50 -3.37 0.44 -20.54
CA SER A 50 -4.33 1.54 -20.63
C SER A 50 -5.34 1.56 -19.48
N THR A 51 -5.25 0.62 -18.53
CA THR A 51 -6.20 0.50 -17.43
C THR A 51 -5.77 1.38 -16.26
N ALA A 52 -6.40 2.56 -16.14
CA ALA A 52 -6.10 3.55 -15.10
C ALA A 52 -6.10 2.97 -13.66
N ILE A 53 -7.01 2.04 -13.34
CA ILE A 53 -7.12 1.49 -11.98
C ILE A 53 -5.88 0.72 -11.54
N ASN A 54 -5.14 0.09 -12.48
CA ASN A 54 -3.94 -0.67 -12.12
C ASN A 54 -2.85 0.26 -11.56
N TYR A 55 -2.69 1.44 -12.16
CA TYR A 55 -1.77 2.46 -11.67
C TYR A 55 -2.24 3.09 -10.35
N VAL A 56 -3.55 3.31 -10.16
CA VAL A 56 -4.09 3.76 -8.86
C VAL A 56 -3.73 2.78 -7.75
N LEU A 57 -3.97 1.48 -7.98
CA LEU A 57 -3.70 0.45 -6.98
C LEU A 57 -2.21 0.32 -6.68
N ARG A 58 -1.34 0.45 -7.69
CA ARG A 58 0.11 0.41 -7.49
C ARG A 58 0.62 1.64 -6.74
N GLY A 59 0.10 2.82 -7.07
CA GLY A 59 0.39 4.05 -6.34
C GLY A 59 -0.03 3.99 -4.87
N GLU A 60 -1.17 3.38 -4.56
CA GLU A 60 -1.60 3.15 -3.17
C GLU A 60 -0.66 2.19 -2.42
N CYS A 61 -0.19 1.13 -3.07
CA CYS A 61 0.82 0.23 -2.49
C CYS A 61 2.14 0.98 -2.23
N TYR A 62 2.59 1.80 -3.17
CA TYR A 62 3.79 2.63 -2.99
C TYR A 62 3.64 3.65 -1.85
N LEU A 63 2.47 4.27 -1.66
CA LEU A 63 2.21 5.11 -0.48
C LEU A 63 2.30 4.34 0.83
N GLN A 64 1.83 3.09 0.85
CA GLN A 64 1.88 2.25 2.05
C GLN A 64 3.30 1.85 2.42
N ILE A 65 4.17 1.64 1.43
CA ILE A 65 5.60 1.32 1.60
C ILE A 65 6.44 2.58 1.86
N GLY A 66 5.93 3.77 1.52
CA GLY A 66 6.61 5.06 1.70
C GLY A 66 7.34 5.59 0.47
N TYR A 67 7.18 4.96 -0.70
CA TYR A 67 7.74 5.40 -1.96
C TYR A 67 6.87 6.48 -2.64
N ASN A 68 6.79 7.66 -2.02
CA ASN A 68 5.88 8.74 -2.45
C ASN A 68 6.12 9.20 -3.89
N GLN A 69 7.37 9.26 -4.35
CA GLN A 69 7.73 9.69 -5.71
C GLN A 69 7.24 8.71 -6.78
N LEU A 70 7.31 7.41 -6.50
CA LEU A 70 6.79 6.38 -7.40
C LEU A 70 5.26 6.40 -7.40
N ALA A 71 4.66 6.58 -6.22
CA ALA A 71 3.21 6.73 -6.09
C ALA A 71 2.68 7.94 -6.88
N GLU A 72 3.35 9.08 -6.79
CA GLU A 72 3.00 10.29 -7.54
C GLU A 72 2.95 10.02 -9.05
N ARG A 73 4.01 9.40 -9.60
CA ARG A 73 4.07 9.05 -11.03
C ARG A 73 2.92 8.14 -11.45
N ASP A 74 2.58 7.16 -10.64
CA ASP A 74 1.49 6.25 -10.92
C ASP A 74 0.11 6.94 -10.86
N PHE A 75 -0.10 7.84 -9.90
CA PHE A 75 -1.33 8.62 -9.85
C PHE A 75 -1.45 9.59 -11.03
N GLU A 76 -0.36 10.21 -11.47
CA GLU A 76 -0.35 11.05 -12.68
C GLU A 76 -0.70 10.24 -13.93
N GLN A 77 -0.10 9.05 -14.09
CA GLN A 77 -0.41 8.15 -15.19
C GLN A 77 -1.88 7.69 -15.16
N ALA A 78 -2.42 7.36 -13.97
CA ALA A 78 -3.82 7.01 -13.80
C ALA A 78 -4.77 8.14 -14.21
N LEU A 79 -4.43 9.39 -13.90
CA LEU A 79 -5.22 10.56 -14.30
C LEU A 79 -5.23 10.75 -15.82
N GLU A 80 -4.08 10.58 -16.48
CA GLU A 80 -3.97 10.71 -17.93
C GLU A 80 -4.81 9.65 -18.67
N LEU A 81 -4.70 8.40 -18.23
CA LEU A 81 -5.48 7.29 -18.76
C LEU A 81 -6.97 7.44 -18.44
N GLY A 82 -7.30 7.89 -17.23
CA GLY A 82 -8.66 8.14 -16.78
C GLY A 82 -9.36 9.22 -17.61
N ARG A 83 -8.67 10.32 -17.96
CA ARG A 83 -9.19 11.37 -18.85
C ARG A 83 -9.49 10.82 -20.25
N SER A 84 -8.56 10.04 -20.78
CA SER A 84 -8.70 9.38 -22.09
C SER A 84 -9.84 8.35 -22.12
N ALA A 85 -10.07 7.64 -21.01
CA ALA A 85 -11.14 6.64 -20.88
C ALA A 85 -12.51 7.27 -20.64
N LEU A 86 -12.59 8.33 -19.81
CA LEU A 86 -13.83 9.08 -19.55
C LEU A 86 -14.39 9.67 -20.84
N ALA A 87 -13.52 10.21 -21.71
CA ALA A 87 -13.89 10.70 -23.03
C ALA A 87 -14.48 9.62 -23.96
N ARG A 88 -14.21 8.33 -23.68
CA ARG A 88 -14.57 7.20 -24.56
C ARG A 88 -15.75 6.37 -24.03
N SER A 89 -16.12 6.47 -22.75
CA SER A 89 -17.15 5.60 -22.14
C SER A 89 -18.45 6.35 -21.85
N ALA A 90 -19.59 5.79 -22.30
CA ALA A 90 -20.91 6.42 -22.19
C ALA A 90 -21.45 6.52 -20.75
N TRP A 91 -20.92 5.74 -19.80
CA TRP A 91 -21.37 5.74 -18.40
C TRP A 91 -20.29 6.15 -17.39
N GLY A 92 -19.00 6.23 -17.76
CA GLY A 92 -17.94 6.96 -17.02
C GLY A 92 -17.54 6.48 -15.61
N PHE A 93 -18.36 5.71 -14.90
CA PHE A 93 -18.23 5.49 -13.45
C PHE A 93 -16.90 4.88 -13.03
N GLY A 94 -16.41 3.86 -13.73
CA GLY A 94 -15.12 3.23 -13.41
C GLY A 94 -13.93 4.18 -13.60
N ALA A 95 -13.95 4.98 -14.67
CA ALA A 95 -12.93 5.98 -14.94
C ALA A 95 -12.99 7.14 -13.93
N GLN A 96 -14.19 7.55 -13.53
CA GLN A 96 -14.39 8.59 -12.54
C GLN A 96 -13.89 8.16 -11.15
N VAL A 97 -14.22 6.94 -10.70
CA VAL A 97 -13.71 6.40 -9.43
C VAL A 97 -12.19 6.30 -9.44
N ALA A 98 -11.59 5.88 -10.56
CA ALA A 98 -10.13 5.83 -10.68
C ALA A 98 -9.53 7.25 -10.59
N GLN A 99 -10.13 8.25 -11.25
CA GLN A 99 -9.68 9.64 -11.16
C GLN A 99 -9.79 10.19 -9.73
N ASP A 100 -10.91 9.98 -9.05
CA ASP A 100 -11.12 10.49 -7.68
C ASP A 100 -10.07 9.93 -6.72
N ARG A 101 -9.80 8.63 -6.82
CA ARG A 101 -8.74 7.96 -6.04
C ARG A 101 -7.35 8.49 -6.39
N ALA A 102 -7.06 8.67 -7.68
CA ALA A 102 -5.78 9.20 -8.14
C ALA A 102 -5.54 10.64 -7.65
N VAL A 103 -6.54 11.52 -7.71
CA VAL A 103 -6.43 12.89 -7.19
C VAL A 103 -6.16 12.88 -5.68
N ARG A 104 -6.86 12.03 -4.92
CA ARG A 104 -6.63 11.89 -3.49
C ARG A 104 -5.23 11.36 -3.19
N GLY A 105 -4.81 10.31 -3.89
CA GLY A 105 -3.48 9.70 -3.76
C GLY A 105 -2.36 10.70 -4.06
N LEU A 106 -2.49 11.46 -5.15
CA LEU A 106 -1.53 12.48 -5.55
C LEU A 106 -1.36 13.58 -4.50
N ARG A 107 -2.46 14.03 -3.88
CA ARG A 107 -2.39 14.99 -2.77
C ARG A 107 -1.66 14.45 -1.56
N ILE A 108 -1.78 13.14 -1.28
CA ILE A 108 -1.09 12.50 -0.17
C ILE A 108 0.40 12.35 -0.50
N ALA A 109 0.72 11.85 -1.71
CA ALA A 109 2.08 11.67 -2.19
C ALA A 109 2.89 12.98 -2.13
N ARG A 110 2.29 14.10 -2.56
CA ARG A 110 2.95 15.42 -2.58
C ARG A 110 3.10 16.09 -1.22
N ARG A 111 2.41 15.61 -0.19
CA ARG A 111 2.42 16.22 1.16
C ARG A 111 3.43 15.58 2.11
N ARG A 112 4.00 14.43 1.75
CA ARG A 112 4.93 13.65 2.57
C ARG A 112 6.31 13.66 1.96
#